data_AF-A0A841KXZ7-F1
#
_entry.id   AF-A0A841KXZ7-F1
#
_cell.length_a   1.000
_cell.length_b   1.000
_cell.length_c   1.000
_cell.angle_alpha   90.00
_cell.angle_beta   90.00
_cell.angle_gamma   90.00
#
_symmetry.space_group_name_H-M   'P 1'
#
loop_
_entity.id
_entity.type
_entity.pdbx_description
1 polymer ?
#
loop_
_entity_poly.entity_id
_entity_poly.type
_entity_poly.pdbx_seq_one_letter_code
_entity_poly.pdbx_strand_id
1 'polypeptide(L)'
;MLNKVKCNSNVEEQNYEFSQEHLDYLCAVKRRRRAILFTQIALLAVFFIVWELAAQLKLIDTFLTSYPSQMWRLFLQLVKDGSLLKHMGISTFETVIGFIAGTLLGTIVAILLWWSDFASKVLDPYMVVLNALPKTALAPIIILWAGAGITGIIVTAMTVSIVFSVDTA
;
A
#
# COMPACT_ATOMS: atom_id res chain seq x y z
N MET A 1 5.05 -42.81 31.62
CA MET A 1 5.27 -41.36 31.43
C MET A 1 6.31 -41.24 30.32
N LEU A 2 6.12 -40.68 29.13
CA LEU A 2 5.14 -39.73 28.60
C LEU A 2 4.77 -40.13 27.16
N ASN A 3 3.54 -39.79 26.80
CA ASN A 3 2.80 -40.20 25.62
C ASN A 3 3.44 -39.65 24.32
N LYS A 4 3.95 -40.53 23.44
CA LYS A 4 4.44 -40.17 22.10
C LYS A 4 3.26 -39.72 21.23
N VAL A 5 3.04 -38.42 21.19
CA VAL A 5 2.03 -37.77 20.34
C VAL A 5 2.48 -37.90 18.88
N LYS A 6 1.83 -38.85 18.20
CA LYS A 6 1.85 -39.18 16.78
C LYS A 6 1.84 -37.92 15.89
N CYS A 7 3.00 -37.50 15.38
CA CYS A 7 3.06 -36.53 14.28
C CYS A 7 3.01 -37.33 12.97
N ASN A 8 1.84 -37.32 12.35
CA ASN A 8 1.44 -37.80 11.02
C ASN A 8 2.52 -38.49 10.13
N SER A 9 2.22 -39.74 9.75
CA SER A 9 3.10 -40.77 9.19
C SER A 9 3.32 -40.74 7.67
N ASN A 10 3.63 -39.58 7.07
CA ASN A 10 3.88 -39.48 5.63
C ASN A 10 5.26 -38.84 5.32
N VAL A 11 6.32 -39.36 5.92
CA VAL A 11 7.70 -39.02 5.54
C VAL A 11 8.39 -40.33 5.18
N GLU A 12 7.98 -40.91 4.04
CA GLU A 12 8.71 -42.02 3.43
C GLU A 12 9.84 -41.47 2.56
N GLU A 13 11.02 -42.03 2.83
CA GLU A 13 12.22 -42.10 2.00
C GLU A 13 13.00 -40.82 1.70
N GLN A 14 14.00 -40.53 2.55
CA GLN A 14 15.34 -40.19 2.09
C GLN A 14 16.38 -40.37 3.22
N ASN A 15 17.34 -41.25 2.97
CA ASN A 15 18.45 -41.63 3.85
C ASN A 15 19.30 -40.43 4.31
N TYR A 16 19.19 -40.06 5.58
CA TYR A 16 20.17 -39.30 6.35
C TYR A 16 19.95 -39.67 7.83
N GLU A 17 21.00 -39.99 8.58
CA GLU A 17 20.92 -40.33 10.01
C GLU A 17 20.52 -39.09 10.85
N PHE A 18 19.25 -38.68 10.75
CA PHE A 18 18.70 -37.63 11.58
C PHE A 18 18.53 -38.17 13.00
N SER A 19 19.37 -37.70 13.92
CA SER A 19 19.20 -37.92 15.37
C SER A 19 17.77 -37.58 15.78
N GLN A 20 17.14 -38.42 16.62
CA GLN A 20 15.71 -38.27 16.99
C GLN A 20 15.37 -36.88 17.55
N GLU A 21 16.34 -36.19 18.14
CA GLU A 21 16.18 -34.81 18.61
C GLU A 21 15.85 -33.81 17.49
N HIS A 22 16.34 -34.05 16.27
CA HIS A 22 16.04 -33.20 15.13
C HIS A 22 14.57 -33.31 14.70
N LEU A 23 13.97 -34.50 14.73
CA LEU A 23 12.56 -34.71 14.39
C LEU A 23 11.63 -34.09 15.44
N ASP A 24 12.00 -34.17 16.72
CA ASP A 24 11.27 -33.52 17.82
C ASP A 24 11.35 -31.99 17.72
N TYR A 25 12.52 -31.44 17.34
CA TYR A 25 12.69 -30.02 17.06
C TYR A 25 11.78 -29.54 15.91
N LEU A 26 11.73 -30.26 14.78
CA LEU A 26 10.88 -29.89 13.65
C LEU A 26 9.38 -29.88 14.01
N CYS A 27 8.93 -30.79 14.87
CA CYS A 27 7.55 -30.85 15.34
C CYS A 27 7.20 -29.67 16.28
N ALA A 28 8.11 -29.33 17.20
CA ALA A 28 7.97 -28.16 18.08
C ALA A 28 7.89 -26.84 17.28
N VAL A 29 8.73 -26.70 16.24
CA VAL A 29 8.73 -25.53 15.35
C VAL A 29 7.43 -25.44 14.53
N LYS A 30 6.94 -26.55 13.94
CA LYS A 30 5.68 -26.56 13.18
C LYS A 30 4.46 -26.22 14.05
N ARG A 31 4.42 -26.67 15.31
CA ARG A 31 3.34 -26.35 16.25
C ARG A 31 3.34 -24.87 16.63
N ARG A 32 4.52 -24.29 16.90
CA ARG A 32 4.67 -22.86 17.20
C ARG A 32 4.27 -22.00 16.01
N ARG A 33 4.65 -22.37 14.78
CA ARG A 33 4.25 -21.65 13.56
C ARG A 33 2.74 -21.65 13.35
N ARG A 34 2.06 -22.79 13.55
CA ARG A 34 0.60 -22.87 13.48
C ARG A 34 -0.09 -22.06 14.57
N ALA A 35 0.44 -22.07 15.80
CA ALA A 35 -0.07 -21.25 16.89
C ALA A 35 0.06 -19.76 16.56
N ILE A 36 1.20 -19.31 16.04
CA ILE A 36 1.43 -17.91 15.62
C ILE A 36 0.42 -17.50 14.54
N LEU A 37 0.25 -18.33 13.49
CA LEU A 37 -0.73 -18.06 12.43
C LEU A 37 -2.15 -17.97 12.98
N PHE A 38 -2.52 -18.89 13.87
CA PHE A 38 -3.85 -18.87 14.48
C PHE A 38 -4.07 -17.60 15.32
N THR A 39 -3.08 -17.20 16.12
CA THR A 39 -3.14 -15.96 16.91
C THR A 39 -3.22 -14.72 16.02
N GLN A 40 -2.47 -14.68 14.91
CA GLN A 40 -2.54 -13.57 13.94
C GLN A 40 -3.93 -13.46 13.30
N ILE A 41 -4.50 -14.58 12.84
CA ILE A 41 -5.83 -14.62 12.24
C ILE A 41 -6.89 -14.25 13.29
N ALA A 42 -6.78 -14.75 14.52
CA ALA A 42 -7.71 -14.43 15.59
C ALA A 42 -7.67 -12.94 15.94
N LEU A 43 -6.48 -12.33 16.05
CA LEU A 43 -6.33 -10.91 16.32
C LEU A 43 -6.97 -10.06 15.21
N LEU A 44 -6.73 -10.42 13.95
CA LEU A 44 -7.34 -9.75 12.80
C LEU A 44 -8.87 -9.89 12.81
N ALA A 45 -9.39 -11.09 13.10
CA ALA A 45 -10.83 -11.31 13.20
C ALA A 45 -11.47 -10.48 14.33
N VAL A 46 -10.84 -10.44 15.52
CA VAL A 46 -11.29 -9.62 16.65
C VAL A 46 -11.33 -8.14 16.26
N PHE A 47 -10.31 -7.64 15.57
CA PHE A 47 -10.28 -6.26 15.07
C PHE A 47 -11.48 -5.95 14.17
N PHE A 48 -11.78 -6.81 13.18
CA PHE A 48 -12.93 -6.60 12.30
C PHE A 48 -14.28 -6.67 13.03
N ILE A 49 -14.42 -7.58 14.00
CA ILE A 49 -15.63 -7.70 14.81
C ILE A 49 -15.85 -6.45 15.67
N VAL A 50 -14.80 -5.97 16.35
CA VAL A 50 -14.88 -4.75 17.16
C VAL A 50 -15.21 -3.55 16.29
N TRP A 51 -14.62 -3.45 15.09
CA TRP A 51 -14.90 -2.37 14.15
C TRP A 51 -16.35 -2.38 13.63
N GLU A 52 -16.85 -3.55 13.22
CA GLU A 52 -18.25 -3.71 12.77
C GLU A 52 -19.22 -3.37 13.90
N LEU A 53 -18.98 -3.85 15.12
CA LEU A 53 -19.83 -3.55 16.28
C LEU A 53 -19.78 -2.07 16.66
N ALA A 54 -18.60 -1.44 16.66
CA ALA A 54 -18.46 -0.02 16.95
C ALA A 54 -19.22 0.86 15.95
N ALA A 55 -19.21 0.48 14.67
CA ALA A 55 -19.97 1.17 13.63
C ALA A 55 -21.48 0.92 13.73
N GLN A 56 -21.92 -0.32 13.99
CA GLN A 56 -23.35 -0.66 14.14
C GLN A 56 -23.98 -0.02 15.38
N LEU A 57 -23.23 0.09 16.48
CA LEU A 57 -23.67 0.73 17.72
C LEU A 57 -23.69 2.27 17.66
N LYS A 58 -23.41 2.87 16.49
CA LYS A 58 -23.34 4.33 16.27
C LYS A 58 -22.39 5.06 17.24
N LEU A 59 -21.40 4.35 17.79
CA LEU A 59 -20.35 4.97 18.60
C LEU A 59 -19.40 5.83 17.75
N ILE A 60 -19.36 5.55 16.44
CA ILE A 60 -18.57 6.26 15.45
C ILE A 60 -19.51 6.71 14.33
N ASP A 61 -19.30 7.93 13.82
CA ASP A 61 -20.08 8.46 12.70
C ASP A 61 -19.89 7.56 11.48
N THR A 62 -20.93 6.80 11.16
CA THR A 62 -20.92 5.79 10.11
C THR A 62 -20.70 6.41 8.72
N PHE A 63 -20.91 7.73 8.59
CA PHE A 63 -20.61 8.47 7.37
C PHE A 63 -19.11 8.60 7.10
N LEU A 64 -18.29 8.76 8.14
CA LEU A 64 -16.84 8.96 7.99
C LEU A 64 -16.05 7.66 7.96
N THR A 65 -16.44 6.65 8.76
CA THR A 65 -15.63 5.43 8.92
C THR A 65 -16.06 4.24 8.07
N SER A 66 -17.26 4.25 7.46
CA SER A 66 -17.86 3.06 6.84
C SER A 66 -17.82 1.81 7.75
N TYR A 67 -18.37 0.68 7.31
CA TYR A 67 -18.25 -0.59 8.03
C TYR A 67 -18.14 -1.77 7.05
N PRO A 68 -17.43 -2.84 7.42
CA PRO A 68 -17.04 -3.90 6.49
C PRO A 68 -18.21 -4.57 5.77
N SER A 69 -19.35 -4.77 6.42
CA SER A 69 -20.52 -5.36 5.73
C SER A 69 -21.14 -4.43 4.67
N GLN A 70 -21.14 -3.11 4.91
CA GLN A 70 -21.57 -2.11 3.91
C GLN A 70 -20.60 -2.03 2.74
N MET A 71 -19.29 -2.07 3.01
CA MET A 71 -18.26 -2.09 1.96
C MET A 71 -18.45 -3.29 1.04
N TRP A 72 -18.72 -4.48 1.59
CA TRP A 72 -18.97 -5.68 0.78
C TRP A 72 -20.22 -5.57 -0.10
N ARG A 73 -21.31 -5.03 0.45
CA ARG A 73 -22.54 -4.81 -0.33
C ARG A 73 -22.33 -3.80 -1.45
N LEU A 74 -21.64 -2.71 -1.15
CA LEU A 74 -21.31 -1.66 -2.12
C LEU A 74 -20.39 -2.23 -3.22
N PHE A 75 -19.36 -2.99 -2.85
CA PHE A 75 -18.48 -3.67 -3.81
C PHE A 75 -19.26 -4.54 -4.79
N LEU A 76 -20.13 -5.43 -4.28
CA LEU A 76 -20.97 -6.29 -5.13
C LEU A 76 -21.90 -5.49 -6.04
N GLN A 77 -22.42 -4.36 -5.58
CA GLN A 77 -23.25 -3.47 -6.38
C GLN A 77 -22.44 -2.82 -7.52
N LEU A 78 -21.28 -2.23 -7.21
CA LEU A 78 -20.43 -1.56 -8.21
C LEU A 78 -19.83 -2.54 -9.22
N VAL A 79 -19.54 -3.77 -8.81
CA VAL A 79 -19.10 -4.85 -9.73
C VAL A 79 -20.21 -5.21 -10.71
N LYS A 80 -21.46 -5.35 -10.24
CA LYS A 80 -22.62 -5.64 -11.10
C LYS A 80 -22.95 -4.49 -12.07
N ASP A 81 -22.82 -3.25 -11.60
CA ASP A 81 -23.07 -2.06 -12.42
C ASP A 81 -21.94 -1.78 -13.43
N GLY A 82 -20.81 -2.50 -13.34
CA GLY A 82 -19.63 -2.29 -14.20
C GLY A 82 -18.91 -0.96 -13.97
N SER A 83 -19.42 -0.11 -13.08
CA SER A 83 -18.88 1.20 -12.75
C SER A 83 -17.53 1.10 -12.06
N LEU A 84 -17.29 0.04 -11.28
CA LEU A 84 -16.01 -0.19 -10.59
C LEU A 84 -14.84 -0.23 -11.59
N LEU A 85 -14.97 -1.02 -12.65
CA LEU A 85 -13.94 -1.13 -13.69
C LEU A 85 -13.79 0.18 -14.47
N LYS A 86 -14.89 0.90 -14.73
CA LYS A 86 -14.84 2.20 -15.39
C LYS A 86 -14.09 3.24 -14.56
N HIS A 87 -14.40 3.38 -13.28
CA HIS A 87 -13.75 4.33 -12.39
C HIS A 87 -12.28 3.98 -12.14
N MET A 88 -11.96 2.68 -11.95
CA MET A 88 -10.58 2.23 -11.83
C MET A 88 -9.79 2.48 -13.12
N GLY A 89 -10.40 2.23 -14.29
CA GLY A 89 -9.78 2.48 -15.59
C GLY A 89 -9.48 3.97 -15.82
N ILE A 90 -10.44 4.85 -15.51
CA ILE A 90 -10.25 6.30 -15.60
C ILE A 90 -9.12 6.77 -14.67
N SER A 91 -9.14 6.37 -13.40
CA SER A 91 -8.10 6.77 -12.43
C SER A 91 -6.70 6.26 -12.81
N THR A 92 -6.63 5.02 -13.33
CA THR A 92 -5.38 4.46 -13.84
C THR A 92 -4.88 5.25 -15.05
N PHE A 93 -5.77 5.56 -15.99
CA PHE A 93 -5.45 6.32 -17.19
C PHE A 93 -4.95 7.73 -16.86
N GLU A 94 -5.62 8.43 -15.95
CA GLU A 94 -5.20 9.75 -15.44
C GLU A 94 -3.81 9.69 -14.80
N THR A 95 -3.58 8.68 -13.96
CA THR A 95 -2.28 8.50 -13.28
C THR A 95 -1.19 8.20 -14.29
N VAL A 96 -1.44 7.34 -15.28
CA VAL A 96 -0.46 6.99 -16.33
C VAL A 96 -0.13 8.20 -17.18
N ILE A 97 -1.12 8.98 -17.62
CA ILE A 97 -0.88 10.21 -18.40
C ILE A 97 -0.09 11.21 -17.57
N GLY A 98 -0.52 11.47 -16.33
CA GLY A 98 0.16 12.42 -15.46
C GLY A 98 1.60 11.99 -15.15
N PHE A 99 1.83 10.68 -14.97
CA PHE A 99 3.16 10.13 -14.76
C PHE A 99 4.06 10.28 -16.00
N ILE A 100 3.58 9.92 -17.20
CA ILE A 100 4.36 10.03 -18.44
C ILE A 100 4.69 11.50 -18.72
N ALA A 101 3.68 12.38 -18.70
CA ALA A 101 3.88 13.80 -18.95
C ALA A 101 4.78 14.46 -17.89
N GLY A 102 4.58 14.09 -16.61
CA GLY A 102 5.39 14.59 -15.50
C GLY A 102 6.83 14.11 -15.55
N THR A 103 7.09 12.84 -15.89
CA THR A 103 8.44 12.30 -16.02
C THR A 103 9.17 12.96 -17.19
N LEU A 104 8.52 13.12 -18.35
CA LEU A 104 9.12 13.80 -19.50
C LEU A 104 9.49 15.25 -19.17
N LEU A 105 8.55 16.02 -18.64
CA LEU A 105 8.82 17.41 -18.25
C LEU A 105 9.85 17.50 -17.12
N GLY A 106 9.76 16.63 -16.11
CA GLY A 106 10.67 16.58 -14.98
C GLY A 106 12.10 16.26 -15.41
N THR A 107 12.27 15.33 -16.35
CA THR A 107 13.57 14.99 -16.92
C THR A 107 14.15 16.18 -17.70
N ILE A 108 13.34 16.88 -18.49
CA ILE A 108 13.80 18.08 -19.22
C ILE A 108 14.26 19.16 -18.24
N VAL A 109 13.49 19.41 -17.16
CA VAL A 109 13.87 20.38 -16.12
C VAL A 109 15.14 19.95 -15.41
N ALA A 110 15.27 18.67 -15.02
CA ALA A 110 16.47 18.15 -14.38
C ALA A 110 17.72 18.32 -15.25
N ILE A 111 17.62 18.01 -16.56
CA ILE A 111 18.72 18.21 -17.51
C ILE A 111 19.08 19.70 -17.63
N LEU A 112 18.09 20.60 -17.71
CA LEU A 112 18.32 22.05 -17.78
C LEU A 112 19.03 22.59 -16.52
N LEU A 113 18.69 22.06 -15.35
CA LEU A 113 19.35 22.41 -14.09
C LEU A 113 20.79 21.89 -14.05
N TRP A 114 21.00 20.66 -14.51
CA TRP A 114 22.34 20.07 -14.59
C TRP A 114 23.25 20.84 -15.54
N TRP A 115 22.71 21.40 -16.62
CA TRP A 115 23.51 22.12 -17.61
C TRP A 115 23.84 23.57 -17.23
N SER A 116 23.19 24.13 -16.21
CA SER A 116 23.34 25.53 -15.81
C SER A 116 23.80 25.67 -14.35
N ASP A 117 25.10 25.95 -14.18
CA ASP A 117 25.71 26.24 -12.86
C ASP A 117 25.00 27.38 -12.11
N PHE A 118 24.44 28.36 -12.83
CA PHE A 118 23.69 29.46 -12.22
C PHE A 118 22.33 28.97 -11.70
N ALA A 119 21.59 28.21 -12.50
CA ALA A 119 20.27 27.73 -12.09
C ALA A 119 20.35 26.75 -10.92
N SER A 120 21.32 25.82 -10.94
CA SER A 120 21.59 24.92 -9.82
C SER A 120 21.85 25.70 -8.53
N LYS A 121 22.81 26.63 -8.53
CA LYS A 121 23.15 27.42 -7.32
C LYS A 121 21.99 28.27 -6.78
N VAL A 122 21.12 28.77 -7.65
CA VAL A 122 19.94 29.55 -7.24
C VAL A 122 18.86 28.64 -6.65
N LEU A 123 18.69 27.43 -7.19
CA LEU A 123 17.64 26.48 -6.78
C LEU A 123 18.05 25.56 -5.63
N ASP A 124 19.33 25.42 -5.33
CA ASP A 124 19.87 24.63 -4.22
C ASP A 124 19.09 24.79 -2.90
N PRO A 125 18.84 25.99 -2.35
CA PRO A 125 18.09 26.13 -1.10
C PRO A 125 16.63 25.68 -1.22
N TYR A 126 16.02 25.83 -2.40
CA TYR A 126 14.64 25.39 -2.64
C TYR A 126 14.53 23.87 -2.74
N MET A 127 15.51 23.21 -3.36
CA MET A 127 15.56 21.74 -3.44
C MET A 127 15.70 21.11 -2.05
N VAL A 128 16.53 21.69 -1.18
CA VAL A 128 16.65 21.24 0.21
C VAL A 128 15.32 21.35 0.96
N VAL A 129 14.57 22.44 0.78
CA VAL A 129 13.24 22.61 1.38
C VAL A 129 12.23 21.61 0.81
N LEU A 130 12.20 21.41 -0.51
CA LEU A 130 11.31 20.46 -1.17
C LEU A 130 11.54 19.02 -0.69
N ASN A 131 12.80 18.62 -0.49
CA ASN A 131 13.15 17.29 0.03
C ASN A 131 12.76 17.11 1.50
N ALA A 132 12.81 18.18 2.31
CA ALA A 132 12.37 18.15 3.70
C ALA A 132 10.84 18.02 3.86
N LEU A 133 10.07 18.42 2.84
CA LEU A 133 8.62 18.32 2.88
C LEU A 133 8.15 16.88 2.58
N PRO A 134 7.14 16.38 3.29
CA PRO A 134 6.49 15.13 2.91
C PRO A 134 5.80 15.32 1.56
N LYS A 135 6.33 14.70 0.50
CA LYS A 135 5.80 14.81 -0.87
C LYS A 135 4.31 14.46 -0.96
N THR A 136 3.82 13.59 -0.07
CA THR A 136 2.40 13.21 0.06
C THR A 136 1.50 14.36 0.52
N ALA A 137 2.03 15.37 1.22
CA ALA A 137 1.29 16.55 1.68
C ALA A 137 1.05 17.59 0.56
N LEU A 138 1.79 17.50 -0.56
CA LEU A 138 1.58 18.38 -1.71
C LEU A 138 0.29 18.03 -2.46
N ALA A 139 -0.10 16.76 -2.47
CA ALA A 139 -1.26 16.30 -3.25
C ALA A 139 -2.56 17.06 -2.90
N PRO A 140 -2.97 17.21 -1.63
CA PRO A 140 -4.15 18.01 -1.29
C PRO A 140 -4.08 19.46 -1.75
N ILE A 141 -2.91 20.11 -1.65
CA ILE A 141 -2.73 21.50 -2.05
C ILE A 141 -2.86 21.65 -3.58
N ILE A 142 -2.24 20.73 -4.33
CA ILE A 142 -2.30 20.74 -5.79
C ILE A 142 -3.73 20.46 -6.27
N ILE A 143 -4.45 19.53 -5.64
CA ILE A 143 -5.85 19.23 -5.96
C ILE A 143 -6.74 20.45 -5.68
N LEU A 144 -6.50 21.18 -4.58
CA LEU A 144 -7.24 22.42 -4.28
C LEU A 144 -7.02 23.50 -5.35
N TRP A 145 -5.81 23.62 -5.89
CA TRP A 145 -5.49 24.62 -6.91
C TRP A 145 -5.94 24.20 -8.32
N ALA A 146 -5.69 22.96 -8.71
CA ALA A 146 -6.02 22.42 -10.03
C ALA A 146 -7.51 22.07 -10.18
N GLY A 147 -8.24 22.01 -9.07
CA GLY A 147 -9.65 21.63 -9.01
C GLY A 147 -9.86 20.13 -8.84
N ALA A 148 -11.02 19.76 -8.28
CA ALA A 148 -11.40 18.36 -8.11
C ALA A 148 -11.80 17.73 -9.45
N GLY A 149 -11.32 16.51 -9.71
CA GLY A 149 -11.64 15.73 -10.91
C GLY A 149 -10.40 15.30 -11.70
N ILE A 150 -10.63 14.92 -12.96
CA ILE A 150 -9.62 14.35 -13.88
C ILE A 150 -8.37 15.24 -13.96
N THR A 151 -8.58 16.54 -14.19
CA THR A 151 -7.49 17.52 -14.33
C THR A 151 -6.65 17.61 -13.06
N GLY A 152 -7.28 17.60 -11.88
CA GLY A 152 -6.58 17.65 -10.60
C GLY A 152 -5.68 16.44 -10.37
N ILE A 153 -6.16 15.24 -10.73
CA ILE A 153 -5.39 14.00 -10.61
C ILE A 153 -4.18 14.03 -11.55
N ILE A 154 -4.38 14.42 -12.81
CA ILE A 154 -3.29 14.51 -13.79
C ILE A 154 -2.24 15.54 -13.34
N VAL A 155 -2.65 16.76 -12.96
CA VAL A 155 -1.71 17.81 -12.53
C VAL A 155 -0.95 17.39 -11.28
N THR A 156 -1.64 16.77 -10.31
CA THR A 156 -0.99 16.26 -9.09
C THR A 156 0.04 15.19 -9.41
N ALA A 157 -0.32 14.21 -10.26
CA ALA A 157 0.62 13.17 -10.69
C ALA A 157 1.81 13.76 -11.46
N MET A 158 1.58 14.75 -12.31
CA MET A 158 2.65 15.44 -13.05
C MET A 158 3.62 16.16 -12.12
N THR A 159 3.11 17.02 -11.23
CA THR A 159 3.93 17.80 -10.30
C THR A 159 4.75 16.89 -9.39
N VAL A 160 4.11 15.86 -8.83
CA VAL A 160 4.82 14.88 -7.97
C VAL A 160 5.91 14.17 -8.77
N SER A 161 5.63 13.74 -9.99
CA SER A 161 6.64 13.08 -10.85
C SER A 161 7.81 13.99 -11.20
N ILE A 162 7.55 15.29 -11.44
CA ILE A 162 8.60 16.29 -11.69
C ILE A 162 9.50 16.42 -10.46
N VAL A 163 8.92 16.60 -9.28
CA VAL A 163 9.67 16.72 -8.01
C VAL A 163 10.54 15.48 -7.78
N PHE A 164 9.98 14.28 -7.95
CA PHE A 164 10.74 13.03 -7.85
C PHE A 164 11.88 12.94 -8.87
N SER A 165 11.66 13.33 -10.12
CA SER A 165 12.67 13.26 -11.17
C SER A 165 13.85 14.20 -10.89
N VAL A 166 13.56 15.40 -10.39
CA VAL A 166 14.58 16.41 -10.06
C VAL A 166 15.38 16.01 -8.83
N ASP A 167 14.74 15.45 -7.80
CA ASP A 167 15.45 14.97 -6.60
C ASP A 167 16.35 13.75 -6.88
N THR A 168 16.06 12.98 -7.94
CA THR A 168 16.81 11.75 -8.26
C THR A 168 18.01 12.02 -9.18
N ALA A 169 18.03 13.14 -9.90
CA ALA A 169 19.09 13.52 -10.82
C ALA A 169 20.25 14.22 -10.12
#